data_AF-A0AAN9TMJ6-F1
#
_entry.id   AF-A0AAN9TMJ6-F1
#
_cell.length_a   1.000
_cell.length_b   1.000
_cell.length_c   1.000
_cell.angle_alpha   90.00
_cell.angle_beta   90.00
_cell.angle_gamma   90.00
#
_symmetry.space_group_name_H-M   'P 1'
#
loop_
_entity.id
_entity.type
_entity.pdbx_description
1 polymer ?
#
loop_
_entity_poly.entity_id
_entity_poly.type
_entity_poly.pdbx_seq_one_letter_code
_entity_poly.pdbx_strand_id
1 'polypeptide(L)'
;MARFCSKVGCCGASGPNDYLVLKKPLPNECRDTVTGNAYFHGCSDEIVWFLEDKSSWLTGIAFTLGFLQRSDLEDEIRVYDRIWENLVAISSAAANAVS
;
A
#
# COMPACT_ATOMS: atom_id res chain seq x y z
N MET A 1 -15.15 6.40 -11.36
CA MET A 1 -14.27 5.56 -12.21
C MET A 1 -13.83 6.26 -13.51
N ALA A 2 -14.67 7.06 -14.18
CA ALA A 2 -14.34 7.67 -15.49
C ALA A 2 -13.09 8.58 -15.52
N ARG A 3 -12.78 9.30 -14.44
CA ARG A 3 -11.63 10.22 -14.36
C ARG A 3 -10.25 9.54 -14.41
N PHE A 4 -10.20 8.22 -14.31
CA PHE A 4 -8.95 7.47 -14.37
C PHE A 4 -8.41 7.37 -15.81
N CYS A 5 -9.27 7.14 -16.80
CA CYS A 5 -8.89 7.01 -18.22
C CYS A 5 -8.12 8.23 -18.73
N SER A 6 -8.54 9.44 -18.36
CA SER A 6 -7.87 10.67 -18.76
C SER A 6 -6.52 10.91 -18.06
N LYS A 7 -6.26 10.27 -16.91
CA LYS A 7 -4.97 10.40 -16.19
C LYS A 7 -3.90 9.46 -16.72
N VAL A 8 -4.32 8.28 -17.20
CA VAL A 8 -3.41 7.24 -17.68
C VAL A 8 -3.32 7.24 -19.22
N GLY A 9 -4.30 7.79 -19.92
CA GLY A 9 -4.31 7.84 -21.39
C GLY A 9 -4.75 6.52 -22.02
N CYS A 10 -5.68 5.81 -21.37
CA CYS A 10 -6.19 4.51 -21.81
C CYS A 10 -7.73 4.52 -21.89
N CYS A 11 -8.31 3.64 -22.70
CA CYS A 11 -9.76 3.52 -22.85
C CYS A 11 -10.21 2.06 -22.95
N GLY A 12 -11.18 1.67 -22.12
CA GLY A 12 -11.72 0.30 -22.10
C GLY A 12 -10.78 -0.72 -21.47
N ALA A 13 -11.18 -1.99 -21.45
CA ALA A 13 -10.33 -3.05 -20.93
C ALA A 13 -9.21 -3.35 -21.94
N SER A 14 -9.60 -3.66 -23.18
CA SER A 14 -8.67 -3.94 -24.28
C SER A 14 -8.68 -2.87 -25.38
N GLY A 15 -9.50 -1.82 -25.22
CA GLY A 15 -9.56 -0.69 -26.13
C GLY A 15 -10.94 -0.04 -26.20
N PRO A 16 -11.12 1.00 -27.02
CA PRO A 16 -12.38 1.73 -27.15
C PRO A 16 -13.49 0.88 -27.79
N ASN A 17 -13.11 -0.21 -28.48
CA ASN A 17 -14.05 -1.15 -29.10
C ASN A 17 -14.94 -1.88 -28.10
N ASP A 18 -14.52 -2.05 -26.84
CA ASP A 18 -15.35 -2.68 -25.82
C ASP A 18 -16.67 -1.93 -25.63
N TYR A 19 -16.64 -0.59 -25.68
CA TYR A 19 -17.85 0.22 -25.58
C TYR A 19 -18.75 0.08 -26.81
N LEU A 20 -18.17 -0.11 -28.00
CA LEU A 20 -18.90 -0.32 -29.25
C LEU A 20 -19.61 -1.68 -29.24
N VAL A 21 -18.93 -2.75 -28.80
CA VAL A 21 -19.50 -4.10 -28.70
C VAL A 21 -20.63 -4.15 -27.68
N LEU A 22 -20.47 -3.47 -26.53
CA LEU A 22 -21.50 -3.40 -25.49
C LEU A 22 -22.62 -2.39 -25.81
N LYS A 23 -22.61 -1.73 -26.98
CA LYS A 23 -23.56 -0.69 -27.39
C LYS A 23 -23.72 0.40 -26.34
N LYS A 24 -22.61 0.81 -25.70
CA LYS A 24 -22.57 1.90 -24.73
C LYS A 24 -21.94 3.13 -25.37
N PRO A 25 -22.44 4.34 -25.07
CA PRO A 25 -21.80 5.56 -25.55
C PRO A 25 -20.40 5.69 -24.93
N LEU A 26 -19.46 6.21 -25.72
CA LEU A 26 -18.11 6.44 -25.23
C LEU A 26 -18.10 7.66 -24.29
N PRO A 27 -17.60 7.53 -23.05
CA PRO A 27 -17.53 8.64 -22.10
C PRO A 27 -16.52 9.69 -22.54
N ASN A 28 -16.74 10.96 -22.17
CA ASN A 28 -15.88 12.09 -22.57
C ASN A 28 -14.45 11.95 -22.03
N GLU A 29 -14.26 11.21 -20.93
CA GLU A 29 -12.96 10.94 -20.32
C GLU A 29 -12.10 9.94 -21.10
N CYS A 30 -12.68 9.19 -22.05
CA CYS A 30 -11.95 8.35 -23.00
C CYS A 30 -11.43 9.12 -24.22
N ARG A 31 -11.80 10.41 -24.34
CA ARG A 31 -11.44 11.24 -25.48
C ARG A 31 -10.16 11.99 -25.16
N ASP A 32 -9.17 11.82 -26.03
CA ASP A 32 -7.93 12.57 -25.95
C ASP A 32 -8.21 14.07 -26.14
N THR A 33 -7.78 14.88 -25.18
CA THR A 33 -7.93 16.34 -25.21
C THR A 33 -7.13 17.00 -26.33
N VAL A 34 -6.11 16.32 -26.86
CA VAL A 34 -5.23 16.84 -27.92
C VAL A 34 -5.79 16.51 -29.31
N THR A 35 -6.10 15.25 -29.59
CA THR A 35 -6.58 14.82 -30.93
C THR A 35 -8.10 14.77 -31.08
N GLY A 36 -8.86 14.76 -29.97
CA GLY A 36 -10.31 14.56 -30.01
C GLY A 36 -10.74 13.15 -30.43
N ASN A 37 -9.80 12.21 -30.53
CA ASN A 37 -10.07 10.80 -30.80
C ASN A 37 -10.10 9.99 -29.49
N ALA A 38 -10.60 8.76 -29.53
CA ALA A 38 -10.52 7.86 -28.38
C ALA A 38 -9.10 7.32 -28.21
N TYR A 39 -8.65 7.11 -26.97
CA TYR A 39 -7.40 6.37 -26.72
C TYR A 39 -7.52 4.94 -27.25
N PHE A 40 -6.52 4.47 -27.99
CA PHE A 40 -6.50 3.10 -28.54
C PHE A 40 -5.93 2.06 -27.58
N HIS A 41 -5.24 2.48 -26.53
CA HIS A 41 -4.64 1.60 -25.53
C HIS A 41 -5.68 1.12 -24.52
N GLY A 42 -5.70 -0.19 -24.24
CA GLY A 42 -6.52 -0.79 -23.20
C GLY A 42 -5.99 -0.44 -21.81
N CYS A 43 -6.87 -0.15 -20.86
CA CYS A 43 -6.45 0.15 -19.50
C CYS A 43 -5.94 -1.09 -18.75
N SER A 44 -6.25 -2.33 -19.18
CA SER A 44 -5.82 -3.53 -18.46
C SER A 44 -4.29 -3.63 -18.39
N ASP A 45 -3.62 -3.40 -19.51
CA ASP A 45 -2.17 -3.55 -19.62
C ASP A 45 -1.44 -2.34 -19.03
N GLU A 46 -1.98 -1.14 -19.23
CA GLU A 46 -1.38 0.10 -18.73
C GLU A 46 -1.49 0.23 -17.20
N ILE A 47 -2.58 -0.29 -16.62
CA ILE A 47 -2.78 -0.29 -15.16
C ILE A 47 -1.72 -1.13 -14.44
N VAL A 48 -1.26 -2.23 -15.04
CA VAL A 48 -0.25 -3.09 -14.42
C VAL A 48 1.04 -2.31 -14.22
N TRP A 49 1.55 -1.69 -15.29
CA TRP A 49 2.76 -0.87 -15.20
C TRP A 49 2.62 0.33 -14.25
N PHE A 50 1.45 0.99 -14.27
CA PHE A 50 1.18 2.09 -13.35
C PHE A 50 1.14 1.63 -11.88
N LEU A 51 0.54 0.48 -11.59
CA LEU A 51 0.46 -0.07 -10.24
C LEU A 51 1.80 -0.60 -9.76
N GLU A 52 2.63 -1.18 -10.62
CA GLU A 52 3.97 -1.62 -10.26
C GLU A 52 4.84 -0.46 -9.79
N ASP A 53 4.88 0.65 -10.54
CA ASP A 53 5.63 1.84 -10.16
C ASP A 53 5.13 2.41 -8.82
N LYS A 54 3.80 2.49 -8.63
CA LYS A 54 3.22 3.06 -7.41
C LYS A 54 3.25 2.14 -6.21
N SER A 55 3.16 0.82 -6.38
CA SER A 55 3.19 -0.12 -5.26
C SER A 55 4.62 -0.30 -4.71
N SER A 56 5.64 -0.12 -5.55
CA SER A 56 7.05 -0.22 -5.15
C SER A 56 7.40 0.73 -3.99
N TRP A 57 7.17 2.04 -4.16
CA TRP A 57 7.49 3.03 -3.13
C TRP A 57 6.59 2.92 -1.90
N LEU A 58 5.30 2.58 -2.07
CA LEU A 58 4.37 2.34 -0.97
C LEU A 58 4.81 1.15 -0.11
N THR A 59 5.25 0.07 -0.74
CA THR A 59 5.78 -1.11 -0.05
C THR A 59 7.03 -0.74 0.74
N GLY A 60 7.96 0.02 0.14
CA GLY A 60 9.16 0.49 0.83
C GLY A 60 8.83 1.34 2.08
N ILE A 61 7.88 2.26 1.97
CA ILE A 61 7.43 3.07 3.12
C ILE A 61 6.77 2.19 4.18
N ALA A 62 5.88 1.28 3.79
CA ALA A 62 5.19 0.38 4.73
C ALA A 62 6.17 -0.49 5.51
N PHE A 63 7.16 -1.08 4.84
CA PHE A 63 8.23 -1.83 5.51
C PHE A 63 9.03 -0.94 6.45
N THR A 64 9.45 0.25 5.99
CA THR A 64 10.24 1.19 6.81
C THR A 64 9.47 1.60 8.07
N LEU A 65 8.18 1.93 7.95
CA LEU A 65 7.33 2.24 9.10
C LEU A 65 7.14 1.04 10.02
N GLY A 66 6.93 -0.16 9.46
CA GLY A 66 6.85 -1.39 10.24
C GLY A 66 8.12 -1.70 11.03
N PHE A 67 9.29 -1.45 10.44
CA PHE A 67 10.58 -1.56 11.12
C PHE A 67 10.73 -0.54 12.25
N LEU A 68 10.36 0.72 12.02
CA LEU A 68 10.41 1.77 13.05
C LEU A 68 9.43 1.47 14.20
N GLN A 69 8.22 1.02 13.88
CA GLN A 69 7.25 0.63 14.90
C GLN A 69 7.69 -0.60 15.69
N ARG A 70 8.43 -1.52 15.06
CA ARG A 70 9.02 -2.66 15.74
C ARG A 70 10.11 -2.23 16.74
N SER A 71 10.92 -1.20 16.45
CA SER A 71 11.92 -0.72 17.41
C SER A 71 11.30 -0.16 18.70
N ASP A 72 10.16 0.54 18.60
CA ASP A 72 9.44 1.01 19.80
C ASP A 72 8.90 -0.15 20.66
N LEU A 73 8.50 -1.27 20.04
CA LEU A 73 8.02 -2.47 20.75
C LEU A 73 9.16 -3.27 21.40
N GLU A 74 10.34 -3.31 20.78
CA GLU A 74 11.51 -3.99 21.35
C GLU A 74 12.07 -3.26 22.58
N ASP A 75 11.81 -1.97 22.72
CA ASP A 75 12.16 -1.22 23.93
C ASP A 75 11.17 -1.49 25.08
N GLU A 76 9.87 -1.63 24.81
CA GLU A 76 8.86 -1.98 25.83
C GLU A 76 9.07 -3.40 26.39
N ILE A 77 9.40 -4.38 25.53
CA ILE A 77 9.74 -5.75 25.96
C ILE A 77 11.02 -5.75 26.82
N ARG A 78 12.06 -5.01 26.42
CA ARG A 78 13.32 -4.91 27.20
C ARG A 78 13.13 -4.26 28.57
N VAL A 79 12.18 -3.33 28.70
CA VAL A 79 11.82 -2.73 30.00
C VAL A 79 11.09 -3.74 30.88
N TYR A 80 10.15 -4.52 30.33
CA TYR A 80 9.41 -5.52 31.09
C TYR A 80 10.32 -6.67 31.58
N ASP A 81 11.24 -7.15 30.74
CA ASP A 81 12.24 -8.15 31.12
C ASP A 81 13.13 -7.63 32.28
N ARG A 82 13.61 -6.38 32.19
CA ARG A 82 14.41 -5.76 33.25
C ARG A 82 13.62 -5.58 34.55
N ILE A 83 12.34 -5.22 34.47
CA ILE A 83 11.45 -5.11 35.64
C ILE A 83 11.29 -6.48 36.30
N TRP A 84 11.06 -7.54 35.53
CA TRP A 84 10.90 -8.91 36.03
C TRP A 84 12.18 -9.43 36.71
N GLU A 85 13.35 -9.24 36.08
CA GLU A 85 14.64 -9.62 36.66
C GLU A 85 14.87 -8.93 38.02
N ASN A 86 14.59 -7.63 38.12
CA ASN A 86 14.69 -6.88 39.38
C ASN A 86 13.70 -7.40 40.44
N LEU A 87 12.47 -7.74 40.06
CA LEU A 87 11.46 -8.27 40.97
C LEU A 87 11.86 -9.65 41.52
N VAL A 88 12.39 -10.53 40.66
CA VAL A 88 12.94 -11.82 41.07
C VAL A 88 14.11 -11.64 42.02
N ALA A 89 15.04 -10.73 41.72
CA ALA A 89 16.17 -10.42 42.60
C ALA A 89 15.71 -9.95 44.00
N ILE A 90 14.74 -9.03 44.07
CA ILE A 90 14.16 -8.56 45.33
C ILE A 90 13.50 -9.71 46.10
N SER A 91 12.74 -10.57 45.43
CA SER A 91 12.08 -11.71 46.09
C SER A 91 13.07 -12.71 46.66
N SER A 92 14.17 -12.99 45.93
CA SER A 92 15.24 -13.88 46.40
C SER A 92 16.04 -13.30 47.56
N ALA A 93 16.29 -12.00 47.54
CA ALA A 93 16.95 -11.29 48.65
C ALA A 93 16.08 -11.27 49.91
N ALA A 94 14.77 -11.07 49.76
CA ALA A 94 13.81 -11.15 50.85
C ALA A 94 13.73 -12.56 51.45
N ALA A 95 13.78 -13.61 50.63
CA ALA A 95 13.79 -15.00 51.09
C ALA A 95 15.03 -15.34 51.95
N ASN A 96 16.22 -14.84 51.55
CA ASN A 96 17.47 -15.06 52.29
C ASN A 96 17.58 -14.22 53.57
N ALA A 97 16.83 -13.12 53.70
CA ALA A 97 16.86 -12.27 54.89
C ALA A 97 15.98 -12.80 56.04
N VAL A 98 15.09 -13.75 55.75
CA VAL A 98 14.15 -14.35 56.73
C VAL A 98 14.60 -15.75 57.17
N SER A 99 15.61 -16.33 56.53
CA SER A 99 16.31 -17.55 56.97
C SER A 99 17.47 -17.25 57.92
#